data_AF-V5HIP0-F1
#
_entry.id   AF-V5HIP0-F1
#
_cell.length_a   1.000
_cell.length_b   1.000
_cell.length_c   1.000
_cell.angle_alpha   90.00
_cell.angle_beta   90.00
_cell.angle_gamma   90.00
#
_symmetry.space_group_name_H-M   'P 1'
#
loop_
_entity.id
_entity.type
_entity.pdbx_description
1 polymer ?
#
loop_
_entity_poly.entity_id
_entity_poly.type
_entity_poly.pdbx_seq_one_letter_code
_entity_poly.pdbx_strand_id
1 'polypeptide(L)' 'SVIKERISNGTDAITGAWPWQVEVRHSDRHICGGALIDPQYVLTSAHYLTEFTLSSLKIRPWKLLHSSHK' A
#
# COMPACT_ATOMS: atom_id res chain seq x y z
N SER A 1 17.52 3.18 19.29
CA SER A 1 17.49 3.98 18.04
C SER A 1 16.06 4.07 17.55
N VAL A 2 15.49 5.28 17.51
CA VAL A 2 14.19 5.48 16.85
C VAL A 2 14.48 5.48 15.35
N ILE A 3 14.20 4.37 14.66
CA ILE A 3 14.31 4.34 13.20
C ILE A 3 13.12 5.17 12.67
N LYS A 4 13.42 6.38 12.17
CA LYS A 4 12.44 7.29 11.59
C LYS A 4 12.10 6.91 10.14
N GLU A 5 12.89 6.02 9.54
CA GLU A 5 12.74 5.52 8.18
C GLU A 5 11.81 4.30 8.14
N ARG A 6 10.78 4.34 7.30
CA ARG A 6 9.88 3.18 7.08
C ARG A 6 10.51 2.11 6.19
N ILE A 7 11.50 2.48 5.37
CA ILE A 7 12.24 1.60 4.46
C ILE A 7 13.74 1.84 4.69
N SER A 8 14.46 0.83 5.17
CA SER A 8 15.89 0.95 5.51
C SER A 8 16.74 1.26 4.29
N ASN A 9 17.60 2.28 4.39
CA ASN A 9 18.48 2.73 3.30
C ASN A 9 17.73 3.13 2.02
N GLY A 10 16.44 3.45 2.13
CA GLY A 10 15.63 3.93 1.03
C GLY A 10 15.83 5.42 0.76
N THR A 11 15.28 5.89 -0.35
CA THR A 11 15.09 7.32 -0.64
C THR A 11 13.63 7.58 -0.97
N ASP A 12 13.18 8.82 -0.83
CA ASP A 12 11.81 9.19 -1.16
C ASP A 12 11.54 8.92 -2.65
N ALA A 13 10.42 8.24 -2.92
CA ALA A 13 10.01 7.96 -4.29
C ALA A 13 9.53 9.24 -4.98
N ILE A 14 9.93 9.42 -6.24
CA ILE A 14 9.34 10.45 -7.10
C ILE A 14 7.85 10.16 -7.26
N THR A 15 7.04 11.21 -7.17
CA THR A 15 5.60 11.10 -7.35
C THR A 15 5.25 10.40 -8.67
N GLY A 16 4.56 9.26 -8.61
CA GLY A 16 4.13 8.53 -9.80
C GLY A 16 5.16 7.58 -10.38
N ALA A 17 6.34 7.44 -9.78
CA ALA A 17 7.38 6.51 -10.28
C ALA A 17 6.89 5.05 -10.36
N TRP A 18 5.96 4.67 -9.48
CA TRP A 18 5.44 3.30 -9.35
C TRP A 18 3.91 3.29 -9.40
N PRO A 19 3.30 3.51 -10.58
CA PRO A 19 1.84 3.66 -10.70
C PRO A 19 1.05 2.40 -10.30
N TRP A 20 1.71 1.24 -10.30
CA TRP A 20 1.14 -0.03 -9.83
C TRP A 20 1.15 -0.18 -8.31
N GLN A 21 1.86 0.66 -7.55
CA GLN A 21 1.92 0.54 -6.09
C GLN A 21 0.53 0.75 -5.45
N VAL A 22 0.16 -0.14 -4.55
CA VAL A 22 -1.07 0.01 -3.74
C VAL A 22 -0.81 -0.17 -2.25
N GLU A 23 -1.63 0.46 -1.44
CA GLU A 23 -1.65 0.29 0.01
C GLU A 23 -2.84 -0.61 0.40
N VAL A 24 -2.57 -1.70 1.13
CA VAL A 24 -3.60 -2.56 1.72
C VAL A 24 -3.81 -2.14 3.17
N ARG A 25 -5.08 -1.89 3.54
CA ARG A 25 -5.45 -1.32 4.84
C ARG A 25 -6.55 -2.10 5.52
N HIS A 26 -6.52 -2.10 6.85
CA HIS A 26 -7.60 -2.55 7.71
C HIS A 26 -7.83 -1.50 8.81
N SER A 27 -9.08 -1.14 9.07
CA SER A 27 -9.43 -0.09 10.05
C SER A 27 -8.58 1.19 9.90
N ASP A 28 -8.37 1.60 8.64
CA ASP A 28 -7.57 2.76 8.24
C ASP A 28 -6.10 2.76 8.74
N ARG A 29 -5.55 1.56 8.95
CA ARG A 29 -4.12 1.35 9.20
C ARG A 29 -3.50 0.59 8.04
N HIS A 30 -2.26 0.97 7.69
CA HIS A 30 -1.43 0.23 6.75
C HIS A 30 -1.14 -1.17 7.31
N ILE A 31 -1.38 -2.20 6.51
CA ILE A 31 -0.95 -3.57 6.82
C ILE A 31 0.24 -3.94 5.95
N CYS A 32 0.08 -3.81 4.63
CA CYS A 32 1.09 -4.21 3.66
C CYS A 32 0.93 -3.44 2.33
N GLY A 33 1.88 -3.68 1.43
CA GLY A 33 1.83 -3.20 0.05
C GLY A 33 1.28 -4.24 -0.92
N GLY A 34 1.15 -3.84 -2.18
CA GLY A 34 0.81 -4.73 -3.29
C GLY A 34 1.04 -4.06 -4.64
N ALA A 35 0.80 -4.80 -5.72
CA ALA A 35 0.92 -4.31 -7.09
C ALA A 35 -0.40 -4.50 -7.85
N LEU A 36 -0.89 -3.44 -8.49
CA LEU A 36 -1.99 -3.50 -9.45
C LEU A 36 -1.48 -4.17 -10.74
N ILE A 37 -1.94 -5.39 -11.00
CA ILE A 37 -1.52 -6.19 -12.16
C ILE A 37 -2.55 -6.15 -13.30
N ASP A 38 -3.76 -5.66 -13.00
CA ASP A 38 -4.90 -5.48 -13.90
C ASP A 38 -5.85 -4.45 -13.26
N PRO A 39 -6.72 -3.74 -14.01
CA PRO A 39 -7.67 -2.78 -13.45
C PRO A 39 -8.47 -3.24 -12.23
N GLN A 40 -8.69 -4.55 -12.05
CA GLN A 40 -9.44 -5.10 -10.93
C GLN A 40 -8.66 -6.06 -10.02
N TYR A 41 -7.38 -6.33 -10.30
CA TYR A 41 -6.60 -7.32 -9.56
C TYR A 41 -5.32 -6.74 -8.95
N VAL A 42 -5.14 -7.03 -7.67
CA VAL A 42 -3.94 -6.69 -6.89
C VAL A 42 -3.22 -7.97 -6.50
N LEU A 43 -1.92 -8.02 -6.78
CA LEU A 43 -1.01 -9.01 -6.24
C LEU A 43 -0.46 -8.51 -4.89
N THR A 44 -0.55 -9.34 -3.85
CA THR A 44 0.02 -9.06 -2.51
C THR A 44 0.46 -10.37 -1.85
N SER A 45 1.04 -10.29 -0.65
CA SER A 45 1.44 -11.48 0.09
C SER A 45 0.24 -12.10 0.83
N ALA A 46 0.04 -13.41 0.63
CA ALA A 46 -1.10 -14.13 1.19
C ALA A 46 -1.14 -14.12 2.73
N HIS A 47 0.02 -14.13 3.41
CA HIS A 47 0.08 -14.17 4.87
C HIS A 47 -0.58 -12.94 5.53
N TYR A 48 -0.52 -11.78 4.86
CA TYR A 48 -1.22 -10.59 5.34
C TYR A 48 -2.73 -10.70 5.17
N LEU A 49 -3.24 -11.56 4.30
CA LEU A 49 -4.67 -11.73 4.07
C LEU A 49 -5.30 -12.76 5.01
N THR A 50 -4.52 -13.74 5.48
CA THR A 50 -5.02 -14.80 6.37
C THR A 50 -5.41 -14.30 7.76
N GLU A 51 -4.96 -13.11 8.17
CA GLU A 51 -5.27 -12.51 9.45
C GLU A 51 -6.56 -11.64 9.45
N PHE A 52 -7.16 -11.39 8.28
CA PHE A 52 -8.31 -10.49 8.15
C PHE A 52 -9.43 -11.11 7.29
N THR A 53 -10.66 -10.63 7.50
CA THR A 53 -11.74 -10.89 6.54
C THR A 53 -11.53 -10.05 5.30
N LEU A 54 -11.63 -10.62 4.10
CA LEU A 54 -11.41 -9.88 2.85
C LEU A 54 -12.29 -8.62 2.73
N SER A 55 -13.53 -8.67 3.24
CA SER A 55 -14.45 -7.53 3.22
C SER A 55 -14.06 -6.37 4.14
N SER A 56 -13.17 -6.59 5.13
CA SER A 56 -12.68 -5.53 6.01
C SER A 56 -11.44 -4.82 5.46
N LEU A 57 -10.85 -5.36 4.38
CA LEU A 57 -9.69 -4.77 3.72
C LEU A 57 -10.10 -3.65 2.75
N LYS A 58 -9.32 -2.57 2.74
CA LYS A 58 -9.43 -1.47 1.79
C LYS A 58 -8.15 -1.38 0.97
N ILE A 59 -8.30 -1.28 -0.35
CA ILE A 59 -7.20 -1.03 -1.28
C ILE A 59 -7.15 0.46 -1.60
N ARG A 60 -6.01 1.11 -1.36
CA ARG A 60 -5.76 2.48 -1.82
C ARG A 60 -4.74 2.46 -2.95
N PRO A 61 -5.16 2.67 -4.20
CA PRO A 61 -4.23 2.84 -5.30
C PRO A 61 -3.46 4.15 -5.20
N TRP A 62 -2.26 4.17 -5.78
CA TRP A 62 -1.40 5.35 -5.81
C TRP A 62 -2.08 6.65 -6.28
N LYS A 63 -3.00 6.54 -7.24
CA LYS A 63 -3.79 7.69 -7.74
C LYS A 63 -4.58 8.41 -6.63
N LEU A 64 -4.98 7.70 -5.57
CA LEU A 64 -5.72 8.25 -4.42
C LEU A 64 -4.79 8.70 -3.27
N LEU A 65 -3.49 8.39 -3.32
CA LEU A 65 -2.52 8.90 -2.34
C LEU A 65 -2.22 10.40 -2.58
N HIS A 66 -2.40 10.90 -3.80
CA HIS A 66 -2.10 12.30 -4.16
C HIS A 66 -3.26 13.27 -3.89
N SER A 67 -4.47 12.76 -3.64
CA SER A 67 -5.63 13.61 -3.31
C SER A 67 -5.64 14.06 -1.83
N SER A 68 -4.80 13.46 -0.98
CA SER A 68 -4.76 13.75 0.47
C SER A 68 -3.57 14.61 0.91
N HIS A 69 -2.78 15.12 -0.03
CA HIS A 69 -1.66 16.04 0.20
C HIS A 69 -1.88 17.43 -0.45
N LYS A 70 -3.15 17.86 -0.57
CA LYS A 70 -3.51 19.28 -0.63
C LYS A 70 -4.22 19.66 0.65
#